data_AF-A0A7U6L9J9-F1
#
_entry.id   AF-A0A7U6L9J9-F1
#
_cell.length_a   1.000
_cell.length_b   1.000
_cell.length_c   1.000
_cell.angle_alpha   90.00
_cell.angle_beta   90.00
_cell.angle_gamma   90.00
#
_symmetry.space_group_name_H-M   'P 1'
#
loop_
_entity.id
_entity.type
_entity.pdbx_description
1 polymer ?
#
loop_
_entity_poly.entity_id
_entity_poly.type
_entity_poly.pdbx_seq_one_letter_code
_entity_poly.pdbx_strand_id
1 'polypeptide(L)'
;MIIKNYKYIKLAYTARFLIFLACISTPVLLKLGIFVIGICFVISSSIVFGTNACENIVSKELNRRMSKLPVPKNQIFKWNKNSSVGYAFTDLSKGTVWICSTQTKFELHIYFISEFDITESLGKIQFRKHPDTLKENELREFMIFKNSL
;
A
#
# COMPACT_ATOMS: atom_id res chain seq x y z
N MET A 1 -0.59 15.58 -9.43
CA MET A 1 -1.09 16.18 -8.17
C MET A 1 -1.05 15.12 -7.07
N ILE A 2 -0.62 15.48 -5.85
CA ILE A 2 -0.53 14.54 -4.72
C ILE A 2 -1.41 15.04 -3.56
N ILE A 3 -2.34 14.21 -3.10
CA ILE A 3 -3.24 14.48 -1.98
C ILE A 3 -2.87 13.56 -0.80
N LYS A 4 -2.52 14.16 0.34
CA LYS A 4 -2.04 13.43 1.53
C LYS A 4 -3.14 12.86 2.44
N ASN A 5 -4.37 12.73 1.93
CA ASN A 5 -5.57 12.41 2.73
C ASN A 5 -5.54 11.04 3.42
N TYR A 6 -4.73 10.09 2.96
CA TYR A 6 -4.70 8.73 3.53
C TYR A 6 -3.41 8.40 4.30
N LYS A 7 -2.68 9.44 4.74
CA LYS A 7 -1.47 9.30 5.58
C LYS A 7 -1.72 8.49 6.88
N TYR A 8 -2.94 8.49 7.41
CA TYR A 8 -3.30 7.68 8.58
C TYR A 8 -3.26 6.16 8.30
N ILE A 9 -3.49 5.72 7.06
CA ILE A 9 -3.38 4.31 6.67
C ILE A 9 -1.92 3.86 6.80
N LYS A 10 -0.97 4.72 6.39
CA LYS A 10 0.46 4.48 6.61
C LYS A 10 0.79 4.38 8.11
N LEU A 11 0.17 5.22 8.93
CA LEU A 11 0.35 5.17 10.39
C LEU A 11 -0.14 3.83 10.96
N ALA A 12 -1.33 3.38 10.56
CA ALA A 12 -1.88 2.08 10.95
C ALA A 12 -0.97 0.92 10.51
N TYR A 13 -0.40 1.01 9.29
CA TYR A 13 0.55 0.03 8.78
C TYR A 13 1.86 0.02 9.58
N THR A 14 2.27 1.15 10.14
CA THR A 14 3.48 1.27 10.98
C THR A 14 3.23 0.80 12.42
N ALA A 15 2.01 1.02 12.94
CA ALA A 15 1.64 0.64 14.30
C ALA A 15 1.81 -0.86 14.59
N ARG A 16 1.69 -1.73 13.58
CA ARG A 16 1.95 -3.18 13.74
C ARG A 16 3.35 -3.46 14.26
N PHE A 17 4.34 -2.68 13.82
CA PHE A 17 5.73 -2.83 14.26
C PHE A 17 5.91 -2.34 15.71
N LEU A 18 5.19 -1.29 16.10
CA LEU A 18 5.20 -0.79 17.48
C LEU A 18 4.59 -1.81 18.45
N ILE A 19 3.49 -2.48 18.04
CA ILE A 19 2.87 -3.55 18.83
C ILE A 19 3.85 -4.73 18.98
N PHE A 20 4.52 -5.13 17.90
CA PHE A 20 5.54 -6.18 17.93
C PHE A 20 6.70 -5.83 18.88
N LEU A 21 7.22 -4.61 18.79
CA LEU A 21 8.28 -4.13 19.68
C LEU A 21 7.86 -4.15 21.15
N ALA A 22 6.63 -3.71 21.45
CA ALA A 22 6.09 -3.71 22.81
C ALA A 22 5.97 -5.15 23.37
N CYS A 23 5.56 -6.11 22.54
CA CYS A 23 5.46 -7.51 22.94
C CYS A 23 6.82 -8.15 23.27
N ILE A 24 7.89 -7.78 22.56
CA ILE A 24 9.24 -8.30 22.81
C ILE A 24 9.95 -7.55 23.92
N SER A 25 9.70 -6.26 24.08
CA SER A 25 10.34 -5.47 25.13
C SER A 25 9.82 -5.82 26.52
N THR A 26 8.54 -6.20 26.65
CA THR A 26 7.94 -6.62 27.93
C THR A 26 8.72 -7.73 28.65
N PRO A 27 9.00 -8.90 28.04
CA PRO A 27 9.76 -9.97 28.70
C PRO A 27 11.22 -9.59 28.96
N VAL A 28 11.82 -8.72 28.13
CA VAL A 28 13.19 -8.20 28.33
C VAL A 28 13.25 -7.28 29.55
N LEU A 29 12.30 -6.36 29.69
CA LEU A 29 12.22 -5.42 30.82
C LEU A 29 11.95 -6.15 32.14
N LEU A 30 11.15 -7.21 32.09
CA LEU A 30 10.87 -8.08 33.24
C LEU A 30 12.02 -9.07 33.55
N LYS A 31 13.13 -9.01 32.82
CA LYS A 31 14.30 -9.91 32.95
C LYS A 31 13.91 -11.39 32.92
N LEU A 32 12.93 -11.75 32.10
CA LEU A 32 12.55 -13.15 31.91
C LEU A 32 13.69 -13.91 31.24
N GLY A 33 13.79 -15.21 31.54
CA GLY A 33 14.84 -16.05 30.97
C GLY A 33 14.84 -16.04 29.44
N ILE A 34 16.01 -16.23 28.83
CA ILE A 34 16.24 -16.16 27.37
C ILE A 34 15.27 -17.08 26.60
N PHE A 35 14.92 -18.24 27.16
CA PHE A 35 13.96 -19.16 26.59
C PHE A 35 12.55 -18.55 26.43
N VAL A 36 12.07 -17.83 27.45
CA VAL A 36 10.76 -17.16 27.42
C VAL A 36 10.77 -16.00 26.41
N ILE A 37 11.86 -15.24 26.37
CA ILE A 37 12.05 -14.18 25.36
C ILE A 37 11.98 -14.77 23.94
N GLY A 38 12.64 -15.91 23.71
CA GLY A 38 12.63 -16.61 22.43
C GLY A 38 11.21 -17.06 22.02
N ILE A 39 10.44 -17.64 22.95
CA ILE A 39 9.05 -18.04 22.68
C ILE A 39 8.18 -16.82 22.34
N CYS A 40 8.26 -15.75 23.15
CA CYS A 40 7.51 -14.52 22.90
C CYS A 40 7.84 -13.94 21.52
N PHE A 41 9.12 -13.93 21.13
CA PHE A 41 9.55 -13.48 19.82
C PHE A 41 8.89 -14.28 18.68
N VAL A 42 8.94 -15.61 18.74
CA VAL A 42 8.39 -16.49 17.68
C VAL A 42 6.87 -16.33 17.56
N ILE A 43 6.16 -16.29 18.69
CA ILE A 43 4.69 -16.15 18.71
C ILE A 43 4.29 -14.77 18.19
N SER A 44 4.90 -13.69 18.71
CA SER A 44 4.59 -12.34 18.27
C SER A 44 4.93 -12.11 16.79
N SER A 45 6.04 -12.68 16.30
CA SER A 45 6.39 -12.61 14.87
C SER A 45 5.34 -13.29 14.00
N SER A 46 4.92 -14.50 14.38
CA SER A 46 3.89 -15.27 13.66
C SER A 46 2.55 -14.53 13.59
N ILE A 47 2.12 -13.89 14.69
CA ILE A 47 0.85 -13.15 14.72
C ILE A 47 0.92 -11.88 13.88
N VAL A 48 2.00 -11.09 14.03
CA VAL A 48 2.11 -9.77 13.41
C VAL A 48 2.47 -9.84 11.93
N PHE A 49 3.34 -10.77 11.55
CA PHE A 49 3.87 -10.87 10.18
C PHE A 49 3.43 -12.13 9.43
N GLY A 50 3.01 -13.18 10.14
CA GLY A 50 2.55 -14.43 9.53
C GLY A 50 1.12 -14.37 8.98
N THR A 51 0.39 -13.29 9.24
CA THR A 51 -0.99 -13.12 8.75
C THR A 51 -1.14 -11.90 7.86
N ASN A 52 -1.98 -11.99 6.82
CA ASN A 52 -2.35 -10.85 5.96
C ASN A 52 -3.49 -9.99 6.57
N ALA A 53 -3.68 -10.04 7.89
CA ALA A 53 -4.80 -9.37 8.55
C ALA A 53 -4.73 -7.85 8.41
N CYS A 54 -3.53 -7.27 8.57
CA CYS A 54 -3.31 -5.84 8.42
C CYS A 54 -3.60 -5.38 6.98
N GLU A 55 -3.06 -6.10 6.01
CA GLU A 55 -3.25 -5.86 4.57
C GLU A 55 -4.72 -5.92 4.18
N ASN A 56 -5.48 -6.89 4.72
CA ASN A 56 -6.91 -7.02 4.47
C ASN A 56 -7.71 -5.83 5.04
N ILE A 57 -7.41 -5.39 6.27
CA ILE A 57 -8.05 -4.22 6.88
C ILE A 57 -7.76 -2.96 6.07
N VAL A 58 -6.49 -2.77 5.70
CA VAL A 58 -6.02 -1.63 4.91
C VAL A 58 -6.67 -1.63 3.53
N SER A 59 -6.74 -2.78 2.87
CA SER A 59 -7.43 -2.95 1.59
C SER A 59 -8.90 -2.58 1.70
N LYS A 60 -9.60 -3.03 2.75
CA LYS A 60 -11.02 -2.70 2.98
C LYS A 60 -11.24 -1.20 3.19
N GLU A 61 -10.41 -0.56 4.01
CA GLU A 61 -10.52 0.88 4.27
C GLU A 61 -10.16 1.71 3.04
N LEU A 62 -9.08 1.34 2.32
CA LEU A 62 -8.69 1.98 1.06
C LEU A 62 -9.81 1.87 0.02
N ASN A 63 -10.40 0.69 -0.15
CA ASN A 63 -11.55 0.47 -1.03
C ASN A 63 -12.74 1.36 -0.66
N ARG A 64 -13.08 1.45 0.64
CA ARG A 64 -14.19 2.27 1.15
C ARG A 64 -13.99 3.77 0.88
N ARG A 65 -12.75 4.24 0.94
CA ARG A 65 -12.42 5.66 0.72
C ARG A 65 -12.36 6.02 -0.75
N MET A 66 -11.69 5.18 -1.55
CA MET A 66 -11.55 5.41 -2.99
C MET A 66 -12.90 5.31 -3.71
N SER A 67 -13.78 4.40 -3.29
CA SER A 67 -15.13 4.29 -3.88
C SER A 67 -15.98 5.55 -3.67
N LYS A 68 -15.82 6.23 -2.53
CA LYS A 68 -16.55 7.46 -2.16
C LYS A 68 -16.05 8.72 -2.84
N LEU A 69 -14.94 8.68 -3.57
CA LEU A 69 -14.45 9.86 -4.28
C LEU A 69 -15.47 10.28 -5.36
N PRO A 70 -15.85 11.58 -5.43
CA PRO A 70 -16.84 12.09 -6.39
C PRO A 70 -16.20 12.32 -7.77
N VAL A 71 -15.61 11.26 -8.33
CA VAL A 71 -14.99 11.24 -9.66
C VAL A 71 -15.48 10.01 -10.42
N PRO A 72 -15.66 10.11 -11.76
CA PRO A 72 -15.93 8.97 -12.60
C PRO A 72 -14.81 7.93 -12.48
N LYS A 73 -15.19 6.66 -12.39
CA LYS A 73 -14.25 5.53 -12.28
C LYS A 73 -14.56 4.60 -13.44
N ASN A 74 -13.71 4.62 -14.47
CA ASN A 74 -13.92 3.82 -15.67
C ASN A 74 -13.32 2.42 -15.48
N GLN A 75 -12.01 2.33 -15.30
CA GLN A 75 -11.33 1.06 -15.01
C GLN A 75 -10.82 1.10 -13.58
N ILE A 76 -11.18 0.09 -12.79
CA ILE A 76 -10.78 -0.01 -11.37
C ILE A 76 -9.86 -1.20 -11.20
N PHE A 77 -8.71 -0.96 -10.59
CA PHE A 77 -7.73 -1.97 -10.23
C PHE A 77 -7.55 -1.98 -8.72
N LYS A 78 -7.68 -3.18 -8.13
CA LYS A 78 -7.50 -3.41 -6.70
C LYS A 78 -6.56 -4.58 -6.55
N TRP A 79 -5.59 -4.47 -5.65
CA TRP A 79 -4.69 -5.57 -5.35
C TRP A 79 -4.36 -5.66 -3.88
N ASN A 80 -4.15 -6.89 -3.43
CA ASN A 80 -3.57 -7.25 -2.15
C ASN A 80 -2.71 -8.49 -2.38
N LYS A 81 -1.42 -8.29 -2.69
CA LYS A 81 -0.51 -9.38 -3.04
C LYS A 81 0.88 -9.10 -2.47
N ASN A 82 1.49 -10.08 -1.80
CA ASN A 82 2.84 -10.00 -1.23
C ASN A 82 3.07 -8.72 -0.41
N SER A 83 2.17 -8.42 0.53
CA SER A 83 2.17 -7.18 1.33
C SER A 83 2.06 -5.87 0.53
N SER A 84 1.85 -5.93 -0.79
CA SER A 84 1.47 -4.78 -1.60
C SER A 84 -0.05 -4.67 -1.66
N VAL A 85 -0.57 -3.62 -1.03
CA VAL A 85 -1.97 -3.22 -1.13
C VAL A 85 -2.07 -1.96 -1.98
N GLY A 86 -3.08 -1.89 -2.83
CA GLY A 86 -3.37 -0.67 -3.55
C GLY A 86 -4.69 -0.66 -4.29
N TYR A 87 -5.06 0.55 -4.69
CA TYR A 87 -6.23 0.88 -5.46
C TYR A 87 -5.82 1.89 -6.51
N ALA A 88 -6.15 1.61 -7.75
CA ALA A 88 -6.02 2.56 -8.84
C ALA A 88 -7.29 2.60 -9.68
N PHE A 89 -7.58 3.73 -10.28
CA PHE A 89 -8.61 3.82 -11.31
C PHE A 89 -8.27 4.85 -12.37
N THR A 90 -8.89 4.72 -13.54
CA THR A 90 -8.81 5.71 -14.61
C THR A 90 -10.07 6.57 -14.63
N ASP A 91 -9.87 7.87 -14.86
CA ASP A 91 -10.91 8.82 -15.22
C ASP A 91 -10.67 9.22 -16.68
N LEU A 92 -11.44 8.60 -17.58
CA LEU A 92 -11.32 8.83 -19.02
C LEU A 92 -11.74 10.23 -19.43
N SER A 93 -12.62 10.89 -18.65
CA SER A 93 -13.08 12.25 -18.97
C SER A 93 -11.95 13.28 -18.89
N LYS A 94 -10.96 13.02 -18.03
CA LYS A 94 -9.79 13.88 -17.82
C LYS A 94 -8.48 13.26 -18.31
N GLY A 95 -8.51 12.03 -18.81
CA GLY A 95 -7.31 11.28 -19.17
C GLY A 95 -6.33 11.09 -18.00
N THR A 96 -6.86 10.89 -16.79
CA THR A 96 -6.04 10.77 -15.58
C THR A 96 -6.08 9.39 -14.96
N VAL A 97 -4.96 8.98 -14.38
CA VAL A 97 -4.86 7.79 -13.52
C VAL A 97 -4.71 8.25 -12.07
N TRP A 98 -5.53 7.65 -11.21
CA TRP A 98 -5.56 7.90 -9.78
C TRP A 98 -5.04 6.66 -9.10
N ILE A 99 -4.00 6.80 -8.28
CA ILE A 99 -3.38 5.69 -7.57
C ILE A 99 -3.15 6.02 -6.10
N CYS A 100 -3.55 5.11 -5.23
CA CYS A 100 -3.22 5.13 -3.81
C CYS A 100 -2.83 3.72 -3.39
N SER A 101 -1.58 3.53 -2.95
CA SER A 101 -1.04 2.21 -2.65
C SER A 101 0.12 2.27 -1.66
N THR A 102 0.59 1.08 -1.27
CA THR A 102 1.86 0.91 -0.57
C THR A 102 3.04 1.61 -1.27
N GLN A 103 3.10 1.61 -2.60
CA GLN A 103 4.15 2.29 -3.39
C GLN A 103 4.09 3.81 -3.26
N THR A 104 2.88 4.38 -3.19
CA THR A 104 2.67 5.82 -2.94
C THR A 104 2.68 6.17 -1.45
N LYS A 105 3.02 5.22 -0.56
CA LYS A 105 2.93 5.38 0.91
C LYS A 105 1.52 5.79 1.37
N PHE A 106 0.49 5.35 0.64
CA PHE A 106 -0.92 5.72 0.80
C PHE A 106 -1.19 7.22 0.62
N GLU A 107 -0.37 7.92 -0.13
CA GLU A 107 -0.75 9.23 -0.68
C GLU A 107 -1.52 9.00 -1.99
N LEU A 108 -2.54 9.82 -2.24
CA LEU A 108 -3.32 9.73 -3.47
C LEU A 108 -2.62 10.54 -4.56
N HIS A 109 -2.05 9.85 -5.52
CA HIS A 109 -1.36 10.45 -6.65
C HIS A 109 -2.31 10.46 -7.84
N ILE A 110 -2.34 11.59 -8.53
CA ILE A 110 -3.15 11.82 -9.72
C ILE A 110 -2.19 12.25 -10.81
N TYR A 111 -2.14 11.48 -11.89
CA TYR A 111 -1.26 11.71 -13.01
C TYR A 111 -2.04 11.70 -14.33
N PHE A 112 -1.53 12.39 -15.34
CA PHE A 112 -2.03 12.23 -16.70
C PHE A 112 -1.53 10.93 -17.30
N ILE A 113 -2.41 10.19 -17.97
CA ILE A 113 -2.06 8.91 -18.59
C ILE A 113 -0.97 9.11 -19.67
N SER A 114 -1.00 10.26 -20.35
CA SER A 114 0.00 10.65 -21.37
C SER A 114 1.41 10.89 -20.84
N GLU A 115 1.61 10.93 -19.52
CA GLU A 115 2.94 11.09 -18.93
C GLU A 115 3.71 9.75 -18.82
N PHE A 116 3.09 8.63 -19.22
CA PHE A 116 3.63 7.29 -18.99
C PHE A 116 3.76 6.44 -20.26
N ASP A 117 4.86 5.71 -20.31
CA ASP A 117 4.94 4.46 -21.05
C ASP A 117 4.26 3.36 -20.24
N ILE A 118 3.24 2.73 -20.83
CA ILE A 118 2.46 1.67 -20.20
C ILE A 118 2.84 0.34 -20.82
N THR A 119 3.42 -0.54 -20.02
CA THR A 119 3.74 -1.91 -20.43
C THR A 119 2.88 -2.89 -19.66
N GLU A 120 2.20 -3.77 -20.39
CA GLU A 120 1.41 -4.84 -19.81
C GLU A 120 2.15 -6.17 -19.92
N SER A 121 2.24 -6.88 -18.79
CA SER A 121 2.77 -8.24 -18.70
C SER A 121 1.79 -9.11 -17.91
N LEU A 122 1.96 -10.43 -17.96
CA LEU A 122 1.08 -11.39 -17.28
C LEU A 122 0.82 -11.00 -15.81
N GLY A 123 -0.40 -10.52 -15.54
CA GLY A 123 -0.87 -10.12 -14.22
C GLY A 123 -0.35 -8.77 -13.69
N LYS A 124 0.38 -7.98 -14.48
CA LYS A 124 0.95 -6.69 -14.04
C LYS A 124 0.88 -5.63 -15.14
N ILE A 125 0.51 -4.42 -14.76
CA ILE A 125 0.64 -3.23 -15.60
C ILE A 125 1.70 -2.34 -14.97
N GLN A 126 2.76 -2.05 -15.70
CA GLN A 126 3.80 -1.12 -15.28
C GLN A 126 3.56 0.23 -15.95
N PHE A 127 3.63 1.28 -15.14
CA PHE A 127 3.57 2.67 -15.58
C PHE A 127 4.95 3.27 -15.35
N ARG A 128 5.62 3.72 -16.41
CA ARG A 128 6.93 4.37 -16.33
C ARG A 128 6.81 5.80 -16.81
N LYS A 129 7.12 6.77 -15.96
CA LYS A 129 7.10 8.18 -16.36
C LYS A 129 8.16 8.47 -17.41
N HIS A 130 7.83 9.34 -18.36
CA HIS A 130 8.84 9.95 -19.21
C HIS A 130 9.82 10.76 -18.34
N PRO A 131 11.13 10.75 -18.64
CA PRO A 131 12.14 11.46 -17.86
C PRO A 131 11.83 12.95 -17.69
N ASP A 132 11.26 13.56 -18.72
CA ASP A 132 11.03 15.00 -18.81
C ASP A 132 9.82 15.48 -17.98
N THR A 133 8.97 14.56 -17.51
CA THR A 133 7.76 14.86 -16.73
C THR A 133 7.91 14.51 -15.24
N LEU A 134 9.12 14.15 -14.81
CA LEU A 134 9.43 13.73 -13.45
C LEU A 134 9.60 14.94 -12.51
N LYS A 135 8.87 14.95 -11.40
CA LYS A 135 9.06 15.92 -10.31
C LYS A 135 9.70 15.24 -9.09
N GLU A 136 10.45 15.98 -8.28
CA GLU A 136 11.24 15.47 -7.13
C GLU A 136 10.48 14.55 -6.15
N ASN A 137 9.15 14.66 -6.05
CA ASN A 137 8.32 13.89 -5.12
C ASN A 137 7.38 12.88 -5.80
N GLU A 138 7.55 12.64 -7.09
CA GLU A 138 6.68 11.74 -7.87
C GLU A 138 7.33 10.38 -8.10
N LEU A 139 6.50 9.35 -8.26
CA LEU A 139 6.98 8.01 -8.58
C LEU A 139 7.50 8.00 -10.02
N ARG A 140 8.75 7.58 -10.20
CA ARG A 140 9.36 7.35 -11.52
C ARG A 140 8.69 6.21 -12.25
N GLU A 141 8.30 5.18 -11.50
CA GLU A 141 7.52 4.06 -11.99
C GLU A 141 6.62 3.52 -10.89
N PHE A 142 5.50 2.93 -11.28
CA PHE A 142 4.66 2.16 -10.37
C PHE A 142 4.03 0.97 -11.09
N MET A 143 3.69 -0.04 -10.30
CA MET A 143 3.07 -1.27 -10.79
C MET A 143 1.65 -1.43 -10.25
N ILE A 144 0.72 -1.74 -11.13
CA ILE A 144 -0.61 -2.24 -10.81
C ILE A 144 -0.58 -3.75 -11.00
N PHE A 145 -0.98 -4.49 -9.97
CA PHE A 145 -1.18 -5.93 -10.11
C PHE A 145 -2.62 -6.17 -10.54
N LYS A 146 -2.82 -6.78 -11.72
CA LYS A 146 -4.14 -7.26 -12.11
C LYS A 146 -4.45 -8.41 -11.17
N ASN A 147 -5.59 -8.35 -10.47
CA ASN A 147 -6.09 -9.50 -9.73
C ASN A 147 -6.32 -10.62 -10.76
N SER A 148 -5.37 -11.56 -10.83
CA SER A 148 -5.63 -12.90 -11.34
C SER A 148 -6.46 -13.61 -10.27
N LEU A 149 -7.77 -13.37 -10.30
CA LEU A 149 -8.73 -14.38 -9.87
C LEU A 149 -8.98 -15.27 -11.07
#